data_AF-A0AA44DI99-F1
#
_entry.id   AF-A0AA44DI99-F1
#
_cell.length_a   1.000
_cell.length_b   1.000
_cell.length_c   1.000
_cell.angle_alpha   90.00
_cell.angle_beta   90.00
_cell.angle_gamma   90.00
#
_symmetry.space_group_name_H-M   'P 1'
#
loop_
_entity.id
_entity.type
_entity.pdbx_description
1 polymer ?
#
loop_
_entity_poly.entity_id
_entity_poly.type
_entity_poly.pdbx_seq_one_letter_code
_entity_poly.pdbx_strand_id
1 'polypeptide(L)'
;MNKREFLEILKDYLSNHFSDDEVNDILRDYEEYFIDGEIEGKSDLQIIESLGSPKSIVRDLVGEMKESKINNSNKKFDKFHDGVNQVKIRLKDSYYKTKDVINNKLTPNLKNDDEGLSTKLIKVLLACLSFGLMCIWVLFILMMASAGLTIGALNIAFIALLGTSGPLFGLDSSIASLIVFSSIGIIGFDILVVQVYLYIMKLGKKIYKQYINWLRNKKKYIHAKENKMNYKGDDIDE
;
A
#
# COMPACT_ATOMS: atom_id res chain seq x y z
N MET A 1 22.35 -39.48 33.54
CA MET A 1 22.58 -38.46 32.52
C MET A 1 23.63 -37.51 33.05
N ASN A 2 24.67 -37.23 32.27
CA ASN A 2 25.70 -36.24 32.64
C ASN A 2 25.46 -34.92 31.89
N LYS A 3 26.19 -33.85 32.26
CA LYS A 3 26.12 -32.52 31.62
C LYS A 3 26.17 -32.60 30.09
N ARG A 4 27.14 -33.36 29.56
CA ARG A 4 27.37 -33.48 28.10
C ARG A 4 26.16 -34.10 27.39
N GLU A 5 25.60 -35.18 27.93
CA GLU A 5 24.39 -35.82 27.40
C GLU A 5 23.18 -34.88 27.46
N PHE A 6 23.03 -34.10 28.54
CA PHE A 6 21.94 -33.12 28.66
C PHE A 6 22.03 -32.05 27.56
N LEU A 7 23.21 -31.45 27.38
CA LEU A 7 23.42 -30.39 26.40
C LEU A 7 23.31 -30.88 24.96
N GLU A 8 23.73 -32.12 24.66
CA GLU A 8 23.57 -32.73 23.34
C GLU A 8 22.09 -32.95 22.98
N ILE A 9 21.30 -33.47 23.94
CA ILE A 9 19.86 -33.64 23.77
C ILE A 9 19.14 -32.28 23.65
N LEU A 10 19.54 -31.29 24.46
CA LEU A 10 18.99 -29.94 24.39
C LEU A 10 19.29 -29.29 23.04
N LYS A 11 20.51 -29.45 22.52
CA LYS A 11 20.92 -28.98 21.19
C LYS A 11 20.04 -29.56 20.09
N ASP A 12 19.84 -30.88 20.08
CA ASP A 12 19.00 -31.55 19.09
C ASP A 12 17.56 -31.00 19.09
N TYR A 13 16.98 -30.81 20.28
CA TYR A 13 15.65 -30.21 20.38
C TYR A 13 15.60 -28.73 19.96
N LEU A 14 16.64 -27.94 20.26
CA LEU A 14 16.71 -26.52 19.88
C LEU A 14 16.92 -26.33 18.37
N SER A 15 17.75 -27.15 17.71
CA SER A 15 18.03 -27.06 16.27
C SER A 15 16.79 -27.23 15.39
N ASN A 16 15.71 -27.82 15.92
CA ASN A 16 14.42 -27.94 15.22
C ASN A 16 13.60 -26.62 15.20
N HIS A 17 13.96 -25.63 16.02
CA HIS A 17 13.14 -24.43 16.25
C HIS A 17 13.92 -23.11 16.19
N PHE A 18 15.23 -23.14 16.33
CA PHE A 18 16.12 -21.98 16.41
C PHE A 18 17.23 -22.08 15.35
N SER A 19 17.80 -20.95 14.95
CA SER A 19 18.99 -20.91 14.08
C SER A 19 20.25 -21.35 14.83
N ASP A 20 21.28 -21.81 14.12
CA ASP A 20 22.53 -22.31 14.75
C ASP A 20 23.16 -21.28 15.71
N ASP A 21 23.09 -19.99 15.39
CA ASP A 21 23.58 -18.91 16.26
C ASP A 21 22.77 -18.81 17.56
N GLU A 22 21.43 -18.80 17.47
CA GLU A 22 20.53 -18.79 18.63
C GLU A 22 20.68 -20.05 19.49
N VAL A 23 20.87 -21.22 18.86
CA VAL A 23 21.11 -22.48 19.56
C VAL A 23 22.39 -22.40 20.37
N ASN A 24 23.47 -21.88 19.78
CA ASN A 24 24.77 -21.75 20.46
C ASN A 24 24.71 -20.74 21.61
N ASP A 25 23.98 -19.64 21.46
CA ASP A 25 23.79 -18.66 22.53
C ASP A 25 23.01 -19.28 23.70
N ILE A 26 21.89 -19.96 23.42
CA ILE A 26 21.10 -20.64 24.45
C ILE A 26 21.93 -21.73 25.15
N LEU A 27 22.68 -22.55 24.41
CA LEU A 27 23.51 -23.60 25.00
C LEU A 27 24.62 -23.04 25.91
N ARG A 28 25.17 -21.87 25.56
CA ARG A 28 26.18 -21.20 26.39
C ARG A 28 25.61 -20.82 27.75
N ASP A 29 24.39 -20.28 27.79
CA ASP A 29 23.72 -19.92 29.04
C ASP A 29 23.50 -21.14 29.94
N TYR A 30 23.09 -22.28 29.36
CA TYR A 30 22.95 -23.53 30.12
C TYR A 30 24.31 -24.11 30.54
N GLU A 31 25.35 -23.98 29.72
CA GLU A 31 26.70 -24.41 30.08
C GLU A 31 27.26 -23.62 31.27
N GLU A 32 27.02 -22.30 31.30
CA GLU A 32 27.35 -21.42 32.43
C GLU A 32 26.59 -21.85 33.69
N TYR A 33 25.29 -22.17 33.57
CA TYR A 33 24.50 -22.70 34.69
C TYR A 33 25.07 -24.00 35.29
N PHE A 34 25.58 -24.90 34.45
CA PHE A 34 26.26 -26.11 34.94
C PHE A 34 27.59 -25.80 35.64
N ILE A 35 28.34 -24.81 35.15
CA ILE A 35 29.61 -24.38 35.77
C ILE A 35 29.34 -23.79 37.15
N ASP A 36 28.32 -22.95 37.28
CA ASP A 36 27.94 -22.35 38.56
C ASP A 36 27.51 -23.42 39.58
N GLY A 37 26.71 -24.40 39.14
CA GLY A 37 26.31 -25.53 40.00
C GLY A 37 27.49 -26.38 40.46
N GLU A 38 28.50 -26.58 39.61
CA GLU A 38 29.73 -27.30 39.95
C GLU A 38 30.56 -26.52 40.98
N ILE A 39 30.67 -25.19 40.84
CA ILE A 39 31.34 -24.30 41.80
C ILE A 39 30.64 -24.35 43.17
N GLU A 40 29.31 -24.46 43.18
CA GLU A 40 28.50 -24.63 44.41
C GLU A 40 28.59 -26.05 45.02
N GLY A 41 29.33 -26.97 44.40
CA GLY A 41 29.50 -28.35 44.87
C GLY A 41 28.30 -29.26 44.59
N LYS A 42 27.40 -28.88 43.67
CA LYS A 42 26.28 -29.73 43.23
C LYS A 42 26.77 -30.74 42.19
N SER A 43 26.17 -31.93 42.20
CA SER A 43 26.40 -32.91 41.14
C SER A 43 25.59 -32.61 39.89
N ASP A 44 26.06 -33.03 38.71
CA ASP A 44 25.32 -32.94 37.43
C ASP A 44 23.85 -33.36 37.54
N LEU A 45 23.57 -34.43 38.30
CA LEU A 45 22.21 -34.94 38.49
C LEU A 45 21.31 -33.95 39.23
N GLN A 46 21.83 -33.27 40.26
CA GLN A 46 21.09 -32.26 41.00
C GLN A 46 20.84 -31.00 40.17
N ILE A 47 21.79 -30.63 39.32
CA ILE A 47 21.66 -29.50 38.39
C ILE A 47 20.59 -29.83 37.34
N ILE A 48 20.63 -31.03 36.75
CA ILE A 48 19.64 -31.51 35.77
C ILE A 48 18.23 -31.57 36.39
N GLU A 49 18.11 -32.05 37.63
CA GLU A 49 16.82 -32.10 38.33
C GLU A 49 16.23 -30.70 38.56
N SER A 50 17.11 -29.71 38.81
CA SER A 50 16.72 -28.30 38.98
C SER A 50 16.29 -27.64 37.66
N LEU A 51 16.95 -27.99 36.54
CA LEU A 51 16.65 -27.48 35.21
C LEU A 51 15.41 -28.14 34.57
N GLY A 52 15.08 -29.37 34.98
CA GLY A 52 14.01 -30.15 34.37
C GLY A 52 14.43 -30.85 33.07
N SER A 53 13.46 -31.22 32.23
CA SER A 53 13.76 -31.97 31.00
C SER A 53 14.19 -31.04 29.85
N PRO A 54 15.16 -31.43 29.00
CA PRO A 54 15.52 -30.66 27.81
C PRO A 54 14.30 -30.32 26.93
N LYS A 55 13.34 -31.24 26.84
CA LYS A 55 12.11 -31.07 26.06
C LYS A 55 11.13 -30.03 26.64
N SER A 56 11.08 -29.86 27.97
CA SER A 56 10.24 -28.81 28.58
C SER A 56 10.85 -27.44 28.36
N ILE A 57 12.18 -27.32 28.53
CA ILE A 57 12.93 -26.09 28.28
C ILE A 57 12.66 -25.55 26.86
N VAL A 58 12.83 -26.39 25.84
CA VAL A 58 12.60 -25.97 24.45
C VAL A 58 11.15 -25.57 24.22
N ARG A 59 10.19 -26.26 24.84
CA ARG A 59 8.76 -25.93 24.70
C ARG A 59 8.45 -24.54 25.23
N ASP A 60 9.00 -24.18 26.38
CA ASP A 60 8.75 -22.91 27.04
C ASP A 60 9.39 -21.76 26.25
N LEU A 61 10.66 -21.94 25.83
CA LEU A 61 11.36 -20.98 24.95
C LEU A 61 10.62 -20.75 23.63
N VAL A 62 10.11 -21.81 23.00
CA VAL A 62 9.31 -21.70 21.77
C VAL A 62 7.97 -21.01 22.02
N GLY A 63 7.35 -21.24 23.18
CA GLY A 63 6.12 -20.57 23.61
C GLY A 63 6.29 -19.06 23.68
N GLU A 64 7.31 -18.61 24.41
CA GLU A 64 7.65 -17.19 24.57
C GLU A 64 8.03 -16.52 23.24
N MET A 65 8.79 -17.21 22.39
CA MET A 65 9.13 -16.69 21.06
C MET A 65 7.89 -16.53 20.18
N LYS A 66 6.96 -17.49 20.18
CA LYS A 66 5.74 -17.41 19.36
C LYS A 66 4.84 -16.27 19.83
N GLU A 67 4.64 -16.12 21.13
CA GLU A 67 3.82 -15.05 21.69
C GLU A 67 4.41 -13.66 21.41
N SER A 68 5.73 -13.49 21.58
CA SER A 68 6.41 -12.23 21.28
C SER A 68 6.37 -11.87 19.79
N LYS A 69 6.54 -12.84 18.88
CA LYS A 69 6.42 -12.64 17.43
C LYS A 69 5.00 -12.22 17.02
N ILE A 70 3.97 -12.86 17.57
CA ILE A 70 2.56 -12.54 17.29
C ILE A 70 2.19 -11.14 17.82
N ASN A 71 2.62 -10.80 19.04
CA ASN A 71 2.35 -9.49 19.63
C ASN A 71 3.04 -8.36 18.85
N ASN A 72 4.27 -8.60 18.37
CA ASN A 72 4.99 -7.63 17.56
C ASN A 72 4.38 -7.45 16.16
N SER A 73 3.89 -8.53 15.53
CA SER A 73 3.18 -8.42 14.24
C SER A 73 1.89 -7.63 14.36
N ASN A 74 1.10 -7.88 15.40
CA ASN A 74 -0.15 -7.16 15.65
C ASN A 74 0.11 -5.68 15.90
N LYS A 75 1.09 -5.35 16.75
CA LYS A 75 1.49 -3.96 17.03
C LYS A 75 1.99 -3.22 15.78
N LYS A 76 2.71 -3.88 14.88
CA LYS A 76 3.11 -3.29 13.59
C LYS A 76 1.91 -3.03 12.68
N PHE A 77 0.96 -3.97 12.65
CA PHE A 77 -0.25 -3.86 11.85
C PHE A 77 -1.16 -2.72 12.33
N ASP A 78 -1.33 -2.59 13.65
CA ASP A 78 -2.10 -1.50 14.27
C ASP A 78 -1.47 -0.14 13.96
N LYS A 79 -0.14 -0.02 14.13
CA LYS A 79 0.60 1.20 13.80
C LYS A 79 0.47 1.58 12.32
N PHE A 80 0.42 0.59 11.43
CA PHE A 80 0.18 0.83 10.01
C PHE A 80 -1.25 1.34 9.76
N HIS A 81 -2.26 0.71 10.36
CA HIS A 81 -3.66 1.14 10.27
C HIS A 81 -3.87 2.56 10.79
N ASP A 82 -3.25 2.90 11.92
CA ASP A 82 -3.28 4.25 12.49
C ASP A 82 -2.60 5.26 11.57
N GLY A 83 -1.44 4.90 11.01
CA GLY A 83 -0.74 5.72 10.00
C GLY A 83 -1.60 6.00 8.78
N VAL A 84 -2.27 4.97 8.23
CA VAL A 84 -3.18 5.11 7.08
C VAL A 84 -4.38 5.98 7.44
N ASN A 85 -4.96 5.84 8.63
CA ASN A 85 -6.07 6.66 9.07
C ASN A 85 -5.67 8.13 9.27
N GLN A 86 -4.50 8.39 9.85
CA GLN A 86 -3.99 9.75 9.98
C GLN A 86 -3.78 10.41 8.61
N VAL A 87 -3.24 9.69 7.63
CA VAL A 87 -3.08 10.19 6.25
C VAL A 87 -4.43 10.48 5.60
N LYS A 88 -5.43 9.60 5.78
CA LYS A 88 -6.80 9.84 5.27
C LYS A 88 -7.41 11.13 5.83
N ILE A 89 -7.23 11.39 7.14
CA ILE A 89 -7.73 12.62 7.78
C ILE A 89 -7.00 13.84 7.22
N ARG A 90 -5.66 13.81 7.16
CA ARG A 90 -4.87 14.93 6.62
C ARG A 90 -5.20 15.27 5.17
N LEU A 91 -5.42 14.25 4.33
CA LEU A 91 -5.85 14.43 2.94
C LEU A 91 -7.25 15.04 2.88
N LYS A 92 -8.17 14.61 3.76
CA LYS A 92 -9.52 15.17 3.86
C LYS A 92 -9.46 16.65 4.27
N ASP A 93 -8.70 16.99 5.30
CA ASP A 93 -8.57 18.37 5.77
C ASP A 93 -7.93 19.27 4.72
N SER A 94 -6.88 18.79 4.03
CA SER A 94 -6.25 19.50 2.92
C SER A 94 -7.21 19.72 1.75
N TYR A 95 -8.04 18.72 1.41
CA TYR A 95 -9.07 18.83 0.40
C TYR A 95 -10.12 19.89 0.75
N TYR A 96 -10.66 19.89 1.99
CA TYR A 96 -11.65 20.90 2.40
C TYR A 96 -11.07 22.30 2.48
N LYS A 97 -9.85 22.46 3.02
CA LYS A 97 -9.14 23.74 3.07
C LYS A 97 -8.92 24.31 1.67
N THR A 98 -8.44 23.49 0.75
CA THR A 98 -8.21 23.90 -0.64
C THR A 98 -9.52 24.21 -1.36
N LYS A 99 -10.57 23.41 -1.13
CA LYS A 99 -11.91 23.63 -1.69
C LYS A 99 -12.50 24.95 -1.24
N ASP A 100 -12.35 25.33 0.03
CA ASP A 100 -12.87 26.59 0.56
C ASP A 100 -12.16 27.81 -0.06
N VAL A 101 -10.83 27.77 -0.15
CA VAL A 101 -10.03 28.84 -0.78
C VAL A 101 -10.40 29.02 -2.26
N ILE A 102 -10.51 27.92 -3.01
CA ILE A 102 -10.96 27.91 -4.41
C ILE A 102 -12.37 28.48 -4.52
N ASN A 103 -13.28 28.05 -3.64
CA ASN A 103 -14.66 28.49 -3.67
C ASN A 103 -14.81 29.99 -3.38
N ASN A 104 -14.10 30.51 -2.39
CA ASN A 104 -14.17 31.92 -2.00
C ASN A 104 -13.53 32.84 -3.05
N LYS A 105 -12.50 32.38 -3.77
CA LYS A 105 -11.82 33.16 -4.82
C LYS A 105 -12.49 33.08 -6.20
N LEU A 106 -13.11 31.95 -6.56
CA LEU A 106 -13.68 31.71 -7.89
C LEU A 106 -15.19 31.91 -7.96
N THR A 107 -15.84 32.23 -6.83
CA THR A 107 -17.25 32.62 -6.83
C THR A 107 -17.34 34.14 -6.81
N PRO A 108 -17.89 34.77 -7.85
CA PRO A 108 -18.17 36.20 -7.78
C PRO A 108 -19.17 36.46 -6.66
N ASN A 109 -18.81 37.29 -5.67
CA ASN A 109 -19.73 37.74 -4.64
C ASN A 109 -20.78 38.67 -5.27
N LEU A 110 -22.06 38.41 -5.00
CA LEU A 110 -23.19 39.14 -5.57
C LEU A 110 -23.45 40.49 -4.87
N LYS A 111 -22.84 40.71 -3.70
CA LYS A 111 -23.17 41.80 -2.76
C LYS A 111 -22.12 42.91 -2.70
N ASN A 112 -20.87 42.65 -3.12
CA ASN A 112 -19.76 43.60 -3.03
C ASN A 112 -19.27 43.98 -4.43
N ASP A 113 -19.24 45.29 -4.69
CA ASP A 113 -18.91 45.85 -6.01
C ASP A 113 -17.39 46.10 -6.16
N ASP A 114 -16.61 46.16 -5.06
CA ASP A 114 -15.26 46.77 -5.10
C ASP A 114 -14.05 45.87 -4.78
N GLU A 115 -14.21 44.57 -4.48
CA GLU A 115 -13.09 43.74 -3.96
C GLU A 115 -12.88 42.35 -4.63
N GLY A 116 -13.67 42.01 -5.65
CA GLY A 116 -13.63 40.70 -6.30
C GLY A 116 -12.78 40.66 -7.59
N LEU A 117 -12.10 39.53 -7.83
CA LEU A 117 -11.43 39.27 -9.12
C LEU A 117 -12.42 39.48 -10.28
N SER A 118 -12.04 40.25 -11.31
CA SER A 118 -12.93 40.62 -12.43
C SER A 118 -13.64 39.40 -13.01
N THR A 119 -14.94 39.51 -13.29
CA THR A 119 -15.75 38.41 -13.86
C THR A 119 -15.16 37.89 -15.17
N LYS A 120 -14.49 38.75 -15.95
CA LYS A 120 -13.75 38.37 -17.16
C LYS A 120 -12.55 37.47 -16.82
N LEU A 121 -11.77 37.81 -15.79
CA LEU A 121 -10.65 36.99 -15.32
C LEU A 121 -11.11 35.64 -14.75
N ILE A 122 -12.23 35.60 -14.01
CA ILE A 122 -12.81 34.34 -13.50
C ILE A 122 -13.21 33.42 -14.66
N LYS A 123 -13.82 33.96 -15.73
CA LYS A 123 -14.18 33.19 -16.94
C LYS A 123 -12.93 32.57 -17.59
N VAL A 124 -11.85 33.34 -17.75
CA VAL A 124 -10.56 32.86 -18.31
C VAL A 124 -9.94 31.77 -17.43
N LEU A 125 -9.94 31.95 -16.12
CA LEU A 125 -9.35 30.99 -15.18
C LEU A 125 -10.13 29.67 -15.17
N LEU A 126 -11.47 29.70 -15.19
CA LEU A 126 -12.29 28.50 -15.34
C LEU A 126 -12.05 27.79 -16.67
N ALA A 127 -11.86 28.53 -17.76
CA ALA A 127 -11.55 27.96 -19.06
C ALA A 127 -10.17 27.27 -19.05
N CYS A 128 -9.16 27.92 -18.46
CA CYS A 128 -7.82 27.35 -18.28
C CYS A 128 -7.87 26.08 -17.42
N LEU A 129 -8.61 26.09 -16.31
CA LEU A 129 -8.81 24.91 -15.45
C LEU A 129 -9.47 23.76 -16.21
N SER A 130 -10.49 24.05 -17.03
CA SER A 130 -11.17 23.05 -17.85
C SER A 130 -10.27 22.45 -18.92
N PHE A 131 -9.44 23.29 -19.55
CA PHE A 131 -8.46 22.84 -20.55
C PHE A 131 -7.40 21.94 -19.90
N GLY A 132 -6.86 22.35 -18.74
CA GLY A 132 -5.91 21.56 -17.98
C GLY A 132 -6.46 20.18 -17.60
N LEU A 133 -7.73 20.11 -17.16
CA LEU A 133 -8.37 18.82 -16.86
C LEU A 133 -8.50 17.93 -18.10
N MET A 134 -8.87 18.50 -19.26
CA MET A 134 -8.96 17.76 -20.52
C MET A 134 -7.59 17.23 -20.96
N CYS A 135 -6.54 18.04 -20.86
CA CYS A 135 -5.19 17.60 -21.19
C CYS A 135 -4.75 16.41 -20.31
N ILE A 136 -5.03 16.46 -19.01
CA ILE A 136 -4.73 15.35 -18.08
C ILE A 136 -5.45 14.07 -18.52
N TRP A 137 -6.72 14.16 -18.92
CA TRP A 137 -7.48 13.02 -19.41
C TRP A 137 -6.91 12.44 -20.71
N VAL A 138 -6.52 13.28 -21.66
CA VAL A 138 -5.91 12.85 -22.92
C VAL A 138 -4.56 12.16 -22.67
N LEU A 139 -3.70 12.75 -21.83
CA LEU A 139 -2.42 12.16 -21.43
C LEU A 139 -2.63 10.81 -20.74
N PHE A 140 -3.62 10.70 -19.86
CA PHE A 140 -3.95 9.46 -19.19
C PHE A 140 -4.38 8.36 -20.18
N ILE A 141 -5.22 8.70 -21.17
CA ILE A 141 -5.63 7.75 -22.22
C ILE A 141 -4.43 7.28 -23.05
N LEU A 142 -3.53 8.19 -23.43
CA LEU A 142 -2.31 7.85 -24.17
C LEU A 142 -1.39 6.91 -23.38
N MET A 143 -1.21 7.18 -22.08
CA MET A 143 -0.41 6.34 -21.19
C MET A 143 -1.01 4.93 -21.02
N MET A 144 -2.34 4.83 -20.97
CA MET A 144 -3.01 3.54 -20.89
C MET A 144 -2.92 2.75 -22.21
N ALA A 145 -3.00 3.44 -23.35
CA ALA A 145 -2.85 2.81 -24.66
C ALA A 145 -1.44 2.23 -24.85
N SER A 146 -0.40 2.97 -24.46
CA SER A 146 0.98 2.47 -24.52
C SER A 146 1.20 1.29 -23.56
N ALA A 147 0.69 1.37 -22.33
CA ALA A 147 0.75 0.26 -21.38
C ALA A 147 0.08 -1.00 -21.93
N GLY A 148 -1.11 -0.87 -22.54
CA GLY A 148 -1.81 -1.99 -23.19
C GLY A 148 -1.00 -2.61 -24.33
N LEU A 149 -0.38 -1.79 -25.18
CA LEU A 149 0.51 -2.28 -26.25
C LEU A 149 1.72 -3.03 -25.69
N THR A 150 2.35 -2.52 -24.62
CA THR A 150 3.50 -3.20 -24.01
C THR A 150 3.14 -4.55 -23.41
N ILE A 151 1.99 -4.65 -22.72
CA ILE A 151 1.50 -5.91 -22.13
C ILE A 151 1.14 -6.90 -23.24
N GLY A 152 0.50 -6.44 -24.31
CA GLY A 152 0.19 -7.27 -25.47
C GLY A 152 1.44 -7.81 -26.17
N ALA A 153 2.45 -6.95 -26.38
CA ALA A 153 3.73 -7.35 -26.96
C ALA A 153 4.47 -8.39 -26.09
N LEU A 154 4.44 -8.22 -24.76
CA LEU A 154 5.06 -9.17 -23.83
C LEU A 154 4.37 -10.55 -23.89
N ASN A 155 3.04 -10.58 -23.96
CA ASN A 155 2.27 -11.81 -24.14
C ASN A 155 2.60 -12.52 -25.47
N ILE A 156 2.69 -11.76 -26.58
CA ILE A 156 3.08 -12.33 -27.88
C ILE A 156 4.50 -12.90 -27.83
N ALA A 157 5.45 -12.18 -27.23
CA ALA A 157 6.83 -12.64 -27.07
C ALA A 157 6.91 -13.92 -26.22
N PHE A 158 6.12 -14.00 -25.16
CA PHE A 158 6.03 -15.20 -24.31
C PHE A 158 5.52 -16.41 -25.11
N ILE A 159 4.46 -16.24 -25.92
CA ILE A 159 3.94 -17.31 -26.78
C ILE A 159 4.98 -17.73 -27.83
N ALA A 160 5.69 -16.78 -28.44
CA ALA A 160 6.73 -17.07 -29.42
C ALA A 160 7.90 -17.86 -28.80
N LEU A 161 8.30 -17.53 -27.58
CA LEU A 161 9.33 -18.25 -26.82
C LEU A 161 8.92 -19.70 -26.55
N LEU A 162 7.66 -19.93 -26.20
CA LEU A 162 7.13 -21.29 -26.02
C LEU A 162 7.15 -22.09 -27.32
N GLY A 163 6.87 -21.43 -28.45
CA GLY A 163 6.91 -22.05 -29.78
C GLY A 163 8.31 -22.50 -30.22
N THR A 164 9.37 -21.81 -29.80
CA THR A 164 10.76 -22.18 -30.15
C THR A 164 11.37 -23.24 -29.24
N SER A 165 10.85 -23.41 -28.02
CA SER A 165 11.36 -24.39 -27.05
C SER A 165 10.97 -25.86 -27.33
N GLY A 166 10.25 -26.13 -28.43
CA GLY A 166 9.75 -27.48 -28.74
C GLY A 166 8.50 -27.84 -27.94
N PRO A 167 7.94 -29.06 -28.13
CA PRO A 167 6.73 -29.48 -27.42
C PRO A 167 6.98 -29.56 -25.91
N LEU A 168 6.04 -29.02 -25.12
CA LEU A 168 6.14 -28.90 -23.66
C LEU A 168 6.36 -30.26 -22.96
N PHE A 169 5.93 -31.37 -23.56
CA PHE A 169 6.12 -32.74 -23.07
C PHE A 169 7.53 -33.30 -23.28
N GLY A 170 8.38 -32.62 -24.06
CA GLY A 170 9.78 -32.98 -24.28
C GLY A 170 10.76 -32.26 -23.34
N LEU A 171 10.27 -31.35 -22.49
CA LEU A 171 11.08 -30.59 -21.54
C LEU A 171 11.25 -31.35 -20.23
N ASP A 172 12.31 -31.02 -19.48
CA ASP A 172 12.46 -31.47 -18.11
C ASP A 172 11.24 -31.07 -17.27
N SER A 173 10.80 -31.96 -16.36
CA SER A 173 9.60 -31.77 -15.55
C SER A 173 9.63 -30.46 -14.75
N SER A 174 10.81 -30.07 -14.27
CA SER A 174 11.01 -28.82 -13.52
C SER A 174 10.73 -27.61 -14.40
N ILE A 175 11.25 -27.61 -15.63
CA ILE A 175 11.11 -26.52 -16.60
C ILE A 175 9.66 -26.41 -17.07
N ALA A 176 9.02 -27.53 -17.38
CA ALA A 176 7.61 -27.57 -17.78
C ALA A 176 6.69 -26.99 -16.68
N SER A 177 6.93 -27.34 -15.41
CA SER A 177 6.17 -26.80 -14.29
C SER A 177 6.31 -25.28 -14.17
N LEU A 178 7.53 -24.75 -14.31
CA LEU A 178 7.81 -23.32 -14.22
C LEU A 178 7.06 -22.53 -15.30
N ILE A 179 7.02 -23.06 -16.53
CA ILE A 179 6.27 -22.46 -17.65
C ILE A 179 4.76 -22.41 -17.33
N VAL A 180 4.20 -23.50 -16.81
CA VAL A 180 2.77 -23.55 -16.46
C VAL A 180 2.44 -22.56 -15.35
N PHE A 181 3.22 -22.53 -14.27
CA PHE A 181 3.00 -21.56 -13.19
C PHE A 181 3.18 -20.11 -13.65
N SER A 182 4.18 -19.84 -14.50
CA SER A 182 4.42 -18.50 -15.04
C SER A 182 3.26 -18.02 -15.92
N SER A 183 2.71 -18.89 -16.77
CA SER A 183 1.58 -18.54 -17.63
C SER A 183 0.31 -18.22 -16.83
N ILE A 184 0.01 -19.01 -15.80
CA ILE A 184 -1.10 -18.74 -14.86
C ILE A 184 -0.87 -17.39 -14.15
N GLY A 185 0.37 -17.11 -13.73
CA GLY A 185 0.73 -15.83 -13.10
C GLY A 185 0.52 -14.63 -14.02
N ILE A 186 0.93 -14.73 -15.29
CA ILE A 186 0.74 -13.68 -16.30
C ILE A 186 -0.75 -13.41 -16.54
N ILE A 187 -1.55 -14.46 -16.74
CA ILE A 187 -3.01 -14.32 -16.93
C ILE A 187 -3.67 -13.67 -15.71
N GLY A 188 -3.28 -14.10 -14.51
CA GLY A 188 -3.78 -13.51 -13.27
C GLY A 188 -3.44 -12.02 -13.16
N PHE A 189 -2.21 -11.64 -13.53
CA PHE A 189 -1.78 -10.25 -13.54
C PHE A 189 -2.57 -9.41 -14.55
N ASP A 190 -2.81 -9.93 -15.76
CA ASP A 190 -3.59 -9.23 -16.79
C ASP A 190 -5.03 -8.95 -16.32
N ILE A 191 -5.66 -9.92 -15.64
CA ILE A 191 -7.00 -9.73 -15.04
C ILE A 191 -6.98 -8.61 -13.98
N LEU A 192 -5.96 -8.58 -13.11
CA LEU A 192 -5.82 -7.53 -12.10
C LEU A 192 -5.63 -6.15 -12.74
N VAL A 193 -4.81 -6.04 -13.79
CA VAL A 193 -4.61 -4.78 -14.53
C VAL A 193 -5.93 -4.29 -15.12
N VAL A 194 -6.70 -5.17 -15.76
CA VAL A 194 -8.02 -4.82 -16.30
C VAL A 194 -8.99 -4.38 -15.20
N GLN A 195 -8.99 -5.06 -14.05
CA GLN A 195 -9.84 -4.70 -12.92
C GLN A 195 -9.50 -3.31 -12.36
N VAL A 196 -8.21 -3.02 -12.17
CA VAL A 196 -7.72 -1.70 -11.75
C VAL A 196 -8.10 -0.64 -12.78
N TYR A 197 -7.96 -0.93 -14.07
CA TYR A 197 -8.35 -0.02 -15.14
C TYR A 197 -9.85 0.34 -15.08
N LEU A 198 -10.72 -0.65 -14.98
CA LEU A 198 -12.16 -0.43 -14.87
C LEU A 198 -12.54 0.37 -13.61
N TYR A 199 -11.82 0.15 -12.50
CA TYR A 199 -12.02 0.92 -11.28
C TYR A 199 -11.64 2.40 -11.47
N ILE A 200 -10.48 2.68 -12.08
CA ILE A 200 -10.02 4.05 -12.35
C ILE A 200 -11.00 4.77 -13.30
N MET A 201 -11.46 4.10 -14.36
CA MET A 201 -12.49 4.60 -15.28
C MET A 201 -13.77 5.02 -14.55
N LYS A 202 -14.29 4.18 -13.63
CA LYS A 202 -15.47 4.50 -12.81
C LYS A 202 -15.22 5.70 -11.90
N LEU A 203 -14.08 5.74 -11.23
CA LEU A 203 -13.70 6.84 -10.34
C LEU A 203 -13.61 8.16 -11.10
N GLY A 204 -12.94 8.15 -12.25
CA GLY A 204 -12.76 9.35 -13.05
C GLY A 204 -14.08 9.86 -13.66
N LYS A 205 -15.00 8.97 -14.08
CA LYS A 205 -16.36 9.38 -14.48
C LYS A 205 -17.11 10.10 -13.35
N LYS A 206 -16.97 9.62 -12.12
CA LYS A 206 -17.58 10.26 -10.93
C LYS A 206 -17.01 11.65 -10.70
N ILE A 207 -15.68 11.81 -10.75
CA ILE A 207 -14.98 13.09 -10.58
C ILE A 207 -15.37 14.06 -11.70
N TYR A 208 -15.38 13.62 -12.96
CA TYR A 208 -15.74 14.44 -14.11
C TYR A 208 -17.18 14.97 -14.00
N LYS A 209 -18.15 14.11 -13.64
CA LYS A 209 -19.54 14.52 -13.44
C LYS A 209 -19.67 15.56 -12.32
N GLN A 210 -18.94 15.37 -11.22
CA GLN A 210 -18.93 16.32 -10.11
C GLN A 210 -18.34 17.68 -10.53
N TYR A 211 -17.25 17.66 -11.30
CA TYR A 211 -16.60 18.85 -11.84
C TYR A 211 -17.52 19.65 -12.79
N ILE A 212 -18.13 18.99 -13.78
CA ILE A 212 -19.05 19.64 -14.72
C ILE A 212 -20.26 20.25 -13.99
N ASN A 213 -20.81 19.55 -13.00
CA ASN A 213 -21.90 20.09 -12.17
C ASN A 213 -21.46 21.34 -11.40
N TRP A 214 -20.26 21.32 -10.82
CA TRP A 214 -19.70 22.48 -10.12
C TRP A 214 -19.49 23.67 -11.07
N LEU A 215 -18.89 23.46 -12.25
CA LEU A 215 -18.71 24.50 -13.28
C LEU A 215 -20.03 25.12 -13.72
N ARG A 216 -21.05 24.29 -13.99
CA ARG A 216 -22.37 24.75 -14.41
C ARG A 216 -23.00 25.65 -13.36
N ASN A 217 -22.87 25.30 -12.07
CA ASN A 217 -23.36 26.14 -10.99
C ASN A 217 -22.60 27.48 -10.95
N LYS A 218 -21.28 27.49 -11.12
CA LYS A 218 -20.48 28.74 -11.16
C LYS A 218 -20.87 29.66 -12.31
N LYS A 219 -21.10 29.12 -13.51
CA LYS A 219 -21.57 29.92 -14.66
C LYS A 219 -22.89 30.65 -14.36
N LYS A 220 -23.83 30.02 -13.63
CA LYS A 220 -25.08 30.68 -13.22
C LYS A 220 -24.82 31.91 -12.32
N TYR A 221 -23.92 31.80 -11.34
CA TYR A 221 -23.57 32.93 -10.46
C TYR A 221 -22.90 34.08 -11.23
N ILE A 222 -22.02 33.76 -12.18
CA ILE A 222 -21.37 34.77 -13.03
C ILE A 222 -22.41 35.54 -13.85
N HIS A 223 -23.36 34.82 -14.47
CA HIS A 223 -24.41 35.44 -15.28
C HIS A 223 -25.37 36.30 -14.42
N ALA A 224 -25.74 35.81 -13.22
CA ALA A 224 -26.56 36.59 -12.29
C ALA A 224 -25.88 37.89 -11.84
N LYS A 225 -24.54 37.88 -11.62
CA LYS A 225 -23.78 39.10 -11.31
C LYS A 225 -23.73 40.06 -12.50
N GLU A 226 -23.48 39.55 -13.70
CA GLU A 226 -23.40 40.33 -14.94
C GLU A 226 -24.74 41.05 -15.23
N ASN A 227 -25.86 40.35 -15.07
CA ASN A 227 -27.20 40.95 -15.23
C ASN A 227 -27.50 42.03 -14.19
N LYS A 228 -27.07 41.83 -12.92
CA LYS A 228 -27.23 42.84 -11.86
C LYS A 228 -26.41 44.12 -12.14
N MET A 229 -25.20 43.96 -12.68
CA MET A 229 -24.33 45.11 -13.04
C MET A 229 -24.92 45.91 -14.21
N ASN A 230 -25.48 45.24 -15.23
CA ASN A 230 -26.10 45.92 -16.37
C ASN A 230 -27.32 46.74 -15.95
N TYR A 231 -28.19 46.20 -15.10
CA TYR A 231 -29.37 46.91 -14.61
C TYR A 231 -29.01 48.19 -13.81
N LYS A 232 -27.95 48.12 -12.97
CA LYS A 232 -27.46 49.27 -12.19
C LYS A 232 -26.82 50.36 -13.06
N GLY A 233 -26.42 50.06 -14.30
CA GLY A 233 -25.86 51.03 -15.23
C GLY A 233 -26.93 51.84 -15.96
N ASP A 234 -28.07 51.22 -16.28
CA ASP A 234 -29.19 51.88 -16.96
C ASP A 234 -29.89 52.93 -16.04
N ASP A 235 -29.86 52.74 -14.71
CA ASP A 235 -30.46 53.66 -13.73
C ASP A 235 -29.63 54.96 -13.49
N ILE A 236 -28.44 55.10 -14.08
CA ILE A 236 -27.52 56.24 -13.85
C ILE A 236 -27.56 57.25 -15.02
N ASP A 237 -28.14 56.87 -16.16
CA ASP A 237 -28.19 57.67 -17.38
C ASP A 237 -29.52 58.45 -17.58
N GLU A 238 -30.38 58.54 -16.55
CA GLU A 238 -31.65 59.31 -16.52
C GLU A 238 -31.58 60.51 -15.57
#